data_AF-A0A0W8F908-F1
#
_entry.id   AF-A0A0W8F908-F1
#
_cell.length_a   1.000
_cell.length_b   1.000
_cell.length_c   1.000
_cell.angle_alpha   90.00
_cell.angle_beta   90.00
_cell.angle_gamma   90.00
#
_symmetry.space_group_name_H-M   'P 1'
#
loop_
_entity.id
_entity.type
_entity.pdbx_description
1 polymer ?
#
loop_
_entity_poly.entity_id
_entity_poly.type
_entity_poly.pdbx_seq_one_letter_code
_entity_poly.pdbx_strand_id
1 'polypeptide(L)'
;MEEWNLENMREIPGWEGPVSLSEGAYRYSKYIRWIRLFINAQIDEEVDGGRIAFSGGAVGDCPSFEVRRENGQWMRYEIEMAWTPKGEPVLRLRNYSCWDLVYDRISDGTQIDEKIETICDLVEYLERCLS
;
A
#
# COMPACT_ATOMS: atom_id res chain seq x y z
N MET A 1 -4.97 -20.62 -7.15
CA MET A 1 -4.52 -19.42 -6.40
C MET A 1 -3.07 -19.63 -6.10
N GLU A 2 -2.20 -18.81 -6.68
CA GLU A 2 -0.78 -18.82 -6.33
C GLU A 2 -0.66 -18.16 -4.95
N GLU A 3 -0.25 -18.92 -3.94
CA GLU A 3 -0.08 -18.39 -2.59
C GLU A 3 1.19 -17.52 -2.55
N TRP A 4 1.00 -16.21 -2.42
CA TRP A 4 2.10 -15.27 -2.23
C TRP A 4 2.68 -15.46 -0.83
N ASN A 5 3.94 -15.89 -0.78
CA ASN A 5 4.76 -15.98 0.42
C ASN A 5 6.06 -15.20 0.20
N LEU A 6 6.84 -14.99 1.27
CA LEU A 6 8.11 -14.25 1.24
C LEU A 6 9.07 -14.75 0.16
N GLU A 7 9.11 -16.07 -0.06
CA GLU A 7 10.01 -16.71 -1.02
C GLU A 7 9.58 -16.50 -2.48
N ASN A 8 8.30 -16.17 -2.70
CA ASN A 8 7.70 -15.93 -4.00
C ASN A 8 7.46 -14.44 -4.30
N MET A 9 7.93 -13.53 -3.44
CA MET A 9 7.92 -12.11 -3.73
C MET A 9 8.87 -11.82 -4.89
N ARG A 10 8.31 -11.47 -6.05
CA ARG A 10 9.06 -11.21 -7.29
C ARG A 10 9.07 -9.72 -7.63
N GLU A 11 9.97 -9.35 -8.52
CA GLU A 11 9.96 -8.03 -9.16
C GLU A 11 8.67 -7.85 -9.96
N ILE A 12 8.14 -6.62 -9.95
CA ILE A 12 6.99 -6.22 -10.74
C ILE A 12 7.51 -5.30 -11.85
N PRO A 13 7.30 -5.61 -13.14
CA PRO A 13 7.81 -4.79 -14.23
C PRO A 13 7.42 -3.31 -14.11
N GLY A 14 8.42 -2.43 -14.11
CA GLY A 14 8.22 -0.99 -14.01
C GLY A 14 7.95 -0.45 -12.59
N TRP A 15 8.03 -1.30 -11.56
CA TRP A 15 7.98 -0.91 -10.15
C TRP A 15 9.34 -1.17 -9.47
N GLU A 16 9.69 -0.30 -8.54
CA GLU A 16 10.79 -0.52 -7.61
C GLU A 16 10.37 -1.46 -6.47
N GLY A 17 11.30 -2.30 -6.00
CA GLY A 17 11.09 -3.21 -4.88
C GLY A 17 11.00 -4.69 -5.28
N PRO A 18 10.71 -5.59 -4.31
CA PRO A 18 10.27 -5.28 -2.95
C PRO A 18 11.41 -4.76 -2.07
N VAL A 19 11.20 -3.60 -1.42
CA VAL A 19 12.11 -3.07 -0.39
C VAL A 19 11.61 -3.50 0.98
N SER A 20 12.45 -4.13 1.79
CA SER A 20 12.10 -4.44 3.19
C SER A 20 12.04 -3.14 4.01
N LEU A 21 10.88 -2.87 4.59
CA LEU A 21 10.67 -1.76 5.54
C LEU A 21 10.97 -2.21 6.98
N SER A 22 10.56 -3.43 7.29
CA SER A 22 10.88 -4.15 8.52
C SER A 22 10.80 -5.65 8.28
N GLU A 23 11.16 -6.44 9.29
CA GLU A 23 10.89 -7.89 9.26
C GLU A 23 9.39 -8.10 8.99
N GLY A 24 9.08 -8.91 7.97
CA GLY A 24 7.71 -9.20 7.55
C GLY A 24 6.94 -8.05 6.87
N ALA A 25 7.55 -6.90 6.58
CA ALA A 25 6.90 -5.79 5.88
C ALA A 25 7.74 -5.27 4.72
N TYR A 26 7.16 -5.22 3.54
CA TYR A 26 7.82 -4.89 2.28
C TYR A 26 6.99 -3.88 1.49
N ARG A 27 7.66 -3.14 0.60
CA ARG A 27 7.02 -2.17 -0.27
C ARG A 27 7.51 -2.25 -1.71
N TYR A 28 6.55 -2.23 -2.62
CA TYR A 28 6.77 -1.85 -4.01
C TYR A 28 6.38 -0.38 -4.21
N SER A 29 7.08 0.33 -5.09
CA SER A 29 6.64 1.68 -5.49
C SER A 29 6.93 1.99 -6.94
N LYS A 30 6.11 2.88 -7.51
CA LYS A 30 6.28 3.41 -8.86
C LYS A 30 5.95 4.89 -8.87
N TYR A 31 6.76 5.68 -9.56
CA TYR A 31 6.49 7.11 -9.74
C TYR A 31 5.84 7.35 -11.09
N ILE A 32 4.73 8.09 -11.09
CA ILE A 32 4.08 8.62 -12.28
C ILE A 32 4.04 10.14 -12.10
N ARG A 33 4.91 10.86 -12.81
CA ARG A 33 5.17 12.29 -12.59
C ARG A 33 5.61 12.54 -11.13
N TRP A 34 4.85 13.31 -10.35
CA TRP A 34 5.08 13.58 -8.93
C TRP A 34 4.26 12.66 -8.01
N ILE A 35 3.39 11.81 -8.55
CA ILE A 35 2.54 10.89 -7.79
C ILE A 35 3.32 9.60 -7.56
N ARG A 36 3.33 9.13 -6.31
CA ARG A 36 3.91 7.84 -5.95
C ARG A 36 2.81 6.81 -5.74
N LEU A 37 2.78 5.80 -6.59
CA LEU A 37 2.07 4.56 -6.33
C LEU A 37 2.87 3.69 -5.36
N PHE A 38 2.18 3.02 -4.45
CA PHE A 38 2.80 2.06 -3.55
C PHE A 38 1.92 0.81 -3.38
N ILE A 39 2.58 -0.31 -3.11
CA ILE A 39 1.94 -1.54 -2.62
C ILE A 39 2.73 -1.98 -1.38
N ASN A 40 2.05 -2.10 -0.25
CA ASN A 40 2.60 -2.70 0.96
C ASN A 40 2.24 -4.19 0.97
N ALA A 41 3.23 -5.02 1.26
CA ALA A 41 3.10 -6.44 1.48
C ALA A 41 3.49 -6.73 2.94
N GLN A 42 2.54 -7.19 3.74
CA GLN A 42 2.76 -7.45 5.16
C GLN A 42 2.37 -8.89 5.48
N ILE A 43 3.19 -9.58 6.30
CA ILE A 43 2.83 -10.90 6.82
C ILE A 43 1.63 -10.75 7.75
N ASP A 44 0.58 -11.51 7.46
CA ASP A 44 -0.59 -11.65 8.30
C ASP A 44 -0.31 -12.69 9.37
N GLU A 45 -0.02 -12.23 10.60
CA GLU A 45 0.29 -13.08 11.75
C GLU A 45 -0.96 -13.83 12.29
N GLU A 46 -2.16 -13.43 11.89
CA GLU A 46 -3.41 -14.09 12.33
C GLU A 46 -3.71 -15.35 11.50
N VAL A 47 -3.02 -15.56 10.37
CA VAL A 47 -3.19 -16.71 9.50
C VAL A 47 -2.01 -17.67 9.65
N ASP A 48 -2.28 -18.84 10.25
CA ASP A 48 -1.33 -19.93 10.42
C ASP A 48 -0.79 -20.36 9.03
N GLY A 49 0.51 -20.17 8.80
CA GLY A 49 1.16 -20.35 7.49
C GLY A 49 1.69 -19.07 6.82
N GLY A 50 1.51 -17.89 7.41
CA GLY A 50 2.21 -16.67 7.00
C GLY A 50 1.77 -16.09 5.65
N ARG A 51 0.46 -15.94 5.45
CA ARG A 51 -0.05 -15.31 4.22
C ARG A 51 0.36 -13.85 4.15
N ILE A 52 0.69 -13.37 2.95
CA ILE A 52 0.96 -11.96 2.72
C ILE A 52 -0.36 -11.22 2.46
N ALA A 53 -0.67 -10.25 3.31
CA ALA A 53 -1.71 -9.26 3.08
C ALA A 53 -1.15 -8.10 2.26
N PHE A 54 -1.87 -7.73 1.19
CA PHE A 54 -1.53 -6.60 0.35
C PHE A 54 -2.44 -5.40 0.62
N SER A 55 -1.84 -4.22 0.65
CA SER A 55 -2.54 -2.94 0.49
C SER A 55 -1.77 -2.09 -0.50
N GLY A 56 -2.38 -1.02 -1.02
CA GLY A 56 -1.70 -0.12 -1.93
C GLY A 56 -2.33 1.27 -1.95
N GLY A 57 -1.93 2.09 -2.90
CA GLY A 57 -2.50 3.43 -3.02
C GLY A 57 -1.63 4.38 -3.82
N ALA A 58 -2.04 5.64 -3.79
CA ALA A 58 -1.31 6.75 -4.41
C ALA A 58 -1.17 7.90 -3.40
N VAL A 59 0.04 8.44 -3.29
CA VAL A 59 0.33 9.67 -2.54
C VAL A 59 0.89 10.75 -3.47
N GLY A 60 0.54 12.00 -3.21
CA GLY A 60 0.83 13.13 -4.11
C GLY A 60 -0.22 13.32 -5.22
N ASP A 61 -1.28 12.50 -5.20
CA ASP A 61 -2.50 12.70 -5.99
C ASP A 61 -3.49 13.63 -5.26
N CYS A 62 -4.48 14.16 -5.98
CA CYS A 62 -5.54 15.02 -5.45
C CYS A 62 -6.93 14.45 -5.80
N PRO A 63 -7.55 13.63 -4.92
CA PRO A 63 -7.09 13.24 -3.59
C PRO A 63 -6.11 12.06 -3.59
N SER A 64 -5.21 12.01 -2.61
CA SER A 64 -4.41 10.81 -2.32
C SER A 64 -5.31 9.71 -1.76
N PHE A 65 -4.97 8.45 -1.99
CA PHE A 65 -5.82 7.33 -1.56
C PHE A 65 -5.02 6.09 -1.12
N GLU A 66 -5.64 5.28 -0.26
CA GLU A 66 -5.22 3.94 0.10
C GLU A 66 -6.30 2.94 -0.35
N VAL A 67 -5.87 1.76 -0.79
CA VAL A 67 -6.73 0.61 -1.01
C VAL A 67 -6.26 -0.57 -0.17
N ARG A 68 -7.20 -1.26 0.48
CA ARG A 68 -6.90 -2.43 1.30
C ARG A 68 -8.10 -3.36 1.36
N ARG A 69 -7.84 -4.58 1.81
CA ARG A 69 -8.90 -5.54 2.08
C ARG A 69 -9.42 -5.39 3.50
N GLU A 70 -10.74 -5.29 3.66
CA GLU A 70 -11.45 -5.29 4.93
C GLU A 70 -12.71 -6.15 4.81
N ASN A 71 -12.94 -7.05 5.78
CA ASN A 71 -14.07 -7.99 5.78
C ASN A 71 -14.26 -8.74 4.45
N GLY A 72 -13.16 -9.09 3.79
CA GLY A 72 -13.15 -9.82 2.53
C GLY A 72 -13.34 -8.96 1.27
N GLN A 73 -13.69 -7.68 1.42
CA GLN A 73 -13.92 -6.72 0.34
C GLN A 73 -12.74 -5.75 0.18
N TRP A 74 -12.49 -5.29 -1.04
CA TRP A 74 -11.54 -4.23 -1.29
C TRP A 74 -12.21 -2.87 -1.10
N MET A 75 -11.57 -2.02 -0.31
CA MET A 75 -12.05 -0.70 0.05
C MET A 75 -11.03 0.33 -0.40
N ARG A 76 -11.50 1.43 -0.98
CA ARG A 76 -10.73 2.64 -1.29
C ARG A 76 -11.04 3.72 -0.27
N TYR A 77 -10.00 4.26 0.35
CA TYR A 77 -10.08 5.36 1.30
C TYR A 77 -9.33 6.57 0.74
N GLU A 78 -9.92 7.75 0.79
CA GLU A 78 -9.16 9.00 0.72
C GLU A 78 -8.25 9.12 1.95
N ILE A 79 -7.02 9.53 1.71
CA ILE A 79 -6.00 9.74 2.74
C ILE A 79 -5.39 11.12 2.63
N GLU A 80 -4.98 11.68 3.76
CA GLU A 80 -4.26 12.94 3.83
C GLU A 80 -3.03 12.79 4.74
N MET A 81 -2.03 13.63 4.52
CA MET A 81 -0.86 13.68 5.40
C MET A 81 -1.29 14.03 6.83
N ALA A 82 -0.78 13.30 7.80
CA ALA A 82 -1.03 13.57 9.21
C ALA A 82 -0.19 14.77 9.68
N TRP A 83 -0.80 15.64 10.49
CA TRP A 83 -0.18 16.86 11.01
C TRP A 83 -0.19 16.90 12.54
N THR A 84 0.87 17.43 13.15
CA THR A 84 0.88 17.71 14.59
C THR A 84 -0.05 18.89 14.91
N PRO A 85 -0.43 19.10 16.18
CA PRO A 85 -1.21 20.30 16.57
C PRO A 85 -0.55 21.63 16.26
N LYS A 86 0.76 21.64 15.95
CA LYS A 86 1.53 22.82 15.54
C LYS A 86 1.63 23.00 14.02
N GLY A 87 1.03 22.10 13.23
CA GLY A 87 1.06 22.13 11.78
C GLY A 87 2.35 21.58 11.16
N GLU A 88 3.04 20.66 11.86
CA GLU A 88 4.22 19.97 11.32
C GLU A 88 3.83 18.60 10.78
N PRO A 89 4.43 18.11 9.68
CA PRO A 89 4.10 16.78 9.16
C PRO A 89 4.55 15.70 10.13
N VAL A 90 3.71 14.70 10.36
CA VAL A 90 4.04 13.56 11.23
C VAL A 90 4.92 12.57 10.47
N LEU A 91 6.06 12.24 11.07
CA LEU A 91 7.00 11.24 10.56
C LEU A 91 7.05 10.03 11.50
N ARG A 92 7.15 8.83 10.92
CA ARG A 92 7.35 7.56 11.64
C ARG A 92 8.73 7.00 11.31
N LEU A 93 9.53 6.74 12.34
CA LEU A 93 10.79 6.01 12.20
C LEU A 93 10.50 4.50 12.17
N ARG A 94 10.83 3.83 11.07
CA ARG A 94 10.82 2.37 10.97
C ARG A 94 12.22 1.82 11.20
N ASN A 95 12.32 0.84 12.09
CA ASN A 95 13.55 0.08 12.36
C ASN A 95 14.82 0.91 12.54
N TYR A 96 14.68 2.14 13.07
CA TYR A 96 15.77 3.09 13.27
C TYR A 96 16.56 3.49 11.99
N SER A 97 16.03 3.20 10.79
CA SER A 97 16.76 3.36 9.53
C SER A 97 16.01 4.14 8.46
N CYS A 98 14.68 4.24 8.55
CA CYS A 98 13.86 4.90 7.53
C CYS A 98 12.78 5.78 8.16
N TRP A 99 12.62 7.01 7.66
CA TRP A 99 11.52 7.91 8.01
C TRP A 99 10.43 7.85 6.94
N ASP A 100 9.21 7.52 7.34
CA ASP A 100 8.02 7.57 6.50
C ASP A 100 7.11 8.74 6.92
N LEU A 101 6.55 9.45 5.94
CA LEU A 101 5.40 10.33 6.18
C LEU A 101 4.19 9.48 6.60
N VAL A 102 3.48 9.95 7.62
CA VAL A 102 2.23 9.32 8.08
C VAL A 102 1.05 9.93 7.33
N TYR A 103 0.13 9.07 6.91
CA TYR A 103 -1.12 9.44 6.27
C TYR A 103 -2.29 8.87 7.07
N ASP A 104 -3.34 9.65 7.25
CA ASP A 104 -4.57 9.28 7.93
C ASP A 104 -5.69 9.11 6.91
N ARG A 105 -6.63 8.19 7.19
CA ARG A 105 -7.87 8.07 6.41
C ARG A 105 -8.81 9.18 6.81
N ILE A 106 -9.35 9.87 5.81
CA ILE A 106 -10.27 10.99 5.99
C ILE A 106 -11.66 10.71 5.41
N SER A 107 -11.90 9.47 4.97
CA SER A 107 -13.18 9.02 4.42
C SER A 107 -13.61 7.70 5.03
N ASP A 108 -14.92 7.42 4.96
CA ASP A 108 -15.53 6.16 5.42
C ASP A 108 -15.21 4.96 4.49
N GLY A 109 -14.55 5.23 3.36
CA GLY A 109 -14.22 4.23 2.36
C GLY A 109 -15.34 3.96 1.37
N THR A 110 -14.95 3.67 0.14
CA THR A 110 -15.86 3.20 -0.92
C THR A 110 -15.45 1.81 -1.34
N GLN A 111 -16.41 0.90 -1.46
CA GLN A 111 -16.16 -0.44 -1.96
C GLN A 111 -15.66 -0.37 -3.40
N ILE A 112 -14.63 -1.16 -3.71
CA ILE A 112 -14.16 -1.37 -5.08
C ILE A 112 -14.97 -2.53 -5.65
N ASP A 113 -15.74 -2.25 -6.70
CA ASP A 113 -16.57 -3.27 -7.38
C ASP A 113 -15.76 -4.26 -8.22
N GLU A 114 -14.49 -3.96 -8.44
CA GLU A 114 -13.59 -4.75 -9.25
C GLU A 114 -12.97 -5.92 -8.48
N LYS A 115 -12.74 -7.01 -9.20
CA LYS A 115 -12.17 -8.23 -8.62
C LYS A 115 -10.65 -8.12 -8.57
N ILE A 116 -10.11 -7.78 -7.40
CA ILE A 116 -8.66 -7.78 -7.13
C ILE A 116 -8.31 -9.05 -6.34
N GLU A 117 -7.65 -10.03 -6.97
CA GLU A 117 -7.29 -11.30 -6.33
C GLU A 117 -5.78 -11.46 -6.14
N THR A 118 -5.00 -10.81 -6.98
CA THR A 118 -3.54 -10.90 -7.01
C THR A 118 -2.90 -9.53 -6.86
N ILE A 119 -1.60 -9.51 -6.56
CA ILE A 119 -0.83 -8.26 -6.60
C ILE A 119 -0.79 -7.64 -8.00
N CYS A 120 -0.82 -8.45 -9.06
CA CYS A 120 -0.87 -7.95 -10.44
C CYS A 120 -2.19 -7.20 -10.71
N ASP A 121 -3.32 -7.73 -10.25
CA ASP A 121 -4.62 -7.04 -10.36
C ASP A 121 -4.59 -5.70 -9.60
N LEU A 122 -3.92 -5.68 -8.43
CA LEU A 122 -3.75 -4.47 -7.64
C LEU A 122 -2.87 -3.44 -8.37
N VAL A 123 -1.77 -3.87 -9.00
CA VAL A 123 -0.91 -3.02 -9.84
C VAL A 123 -1.73 -2.39 -10.97
N GLU A 124 -2.47 -3.21 -11.72
CA GLU A 124 -3.29 -2.76 -12.84
C GLU A 124 -4.35 -1.75 -12.40
N TYR A 125 -5.04 -2.03 -11.29
CA TYR A 125 -6.01 -1.11 -10.71
C TYR A 125 -5.38 0.24 -10.36
N LEU A 126 -4.23 0.23 -9.67
CA LEU A 126 -3.56 1.45 -9.22
C LEU A 126 -3.06 2.30 -10.39
N GLU A 127 -2.50 1.68 -11.42
CA GLU A 127 -2.04 2.39 -12.62
C GLU A 127 -3.19 2.98 -13.42
N ARG A 128 -4.32 2.27 -13.52
CA ARG A 128 -5.52 2.79 -14.19
C ARG A 128 -6.14 3.97 -13.44
N CYS A 129 -6.04 4.02 -12.11
CA CYS A 129 -6.52 5.17 -11.34
C CYS A 129 -5.80 6.48 -11.67
N LEU A 130 -4.60 6.42 -12.25
CA LEU A 130 -3.77 7.58 -12.59
C LEU A 130 -3.58 7.80 -14.10
N SER A 131 -4.22 6.99 -14.93
CA SER A 131 -4.18 7.08 -16.41
C SER A 131 -5.32 7.94 -16.93
#